data_AF-A0A7F8PY05-F1
#
_entry.id   AF-A0A7F8PY05-F1
#
_cell.length_a   1.000
_cell.length_b   1.000
_cell.length_c   1.000
_cell.angle_alpha   90.00
_cell.angle_beta   90.00
_cell.angle_gamma   90.00
#
_symmetry.space_group_name_H-M   'P 1'
#
loop_
_entity.id
_entity.type
_entity.pdbx_description
1 polymer ?
#
loop_
_entity_poly.entity_id
_entity_poly.type
_entity_poly.pdbx_seq_one_letter_code
_entity_poly.pdbx_strand_id
1 'polypeptide(L)'
;SKVKTVHERIPLAGLSKLPSVPQIAKAFCDDAVGLKFNPVLYPKASQMIVSYDEHDVNNTFKFGVIYQKARQTLEEELFGNNEESPAFKEFLDLLGDTITLQDFKGFRGGLDVTHGQTGVESVYTIFRDREIMFHVSTKLPFTEGDAQQLQRKRHIGNDIVAIIFQEENTPFVPDMIASNFLHAYIVVQAENPGTETPSYKVRRTARWRNWGAQALHTFWI
;
A
#
# COMPACT_ATOMS: atom_id res chain seq x y z
N SER A 1 6.57 20.58 19.55
CA SER A 1 6.52 19.26 18.89
C SER A 1 7.32 19.33 17.60
N LYS A 2 8.38 18.53 17.42
CA LYS A 2 9.32 18.58 16.26
C LYS A 2 8.77 17.94 14.95
N VAL A 3 7.46 17.73 14.81
CA VAL A 3 6.95 16.62 13.96
C VAL A 3 6.03 17.05 12.81
N LYS A 4 6.03 18.31 12.36
CA LYS A 4 5.15 18.69 11.23
C LYS A 4 5.70 19.83 10.38
N THR A 5 5.83 19.58 9.07
CA THR A 5 5.99 20.63 8.06
C THR A 5 4.65 21.34 7.84
N VAL A 6 4.65 22.67 7.86
CA VAL A 6 3.45 23.50 7.64
C VAL A 6 3.58 24.19 6.30
N HIS A 7 2.50 24.21 5.52
CA HIS A 7 2.43 24.87 4.23
C HIS A 7 1.12 25.65 4.10
N GLU A 8 1.21 26.95 3.80
CA GLU A 8 0.08 27.83 3.52
C GLU A 8 0.53 28.97 2.58
N ARG A 9 -0.41 29.58 1.86
CA ARG A 9 -0.16 30.76 1.03
C ARG A 9 -0.56 32.01 1.78
N ILE A 10 0.40 32.89 2.07
CA ILE A 10 0.13 34.19 2.71
C ILE A 10 -0.17 35.23 1.61
N PRO A 11 -1.37 35.82 1.55
CA PRO A 11 -1.66 36.90 0.61
C PRO A 11 -0.86 38.15 0.99
N LEU A 12 -0.12 38.72 0.05
CA LEU A 12 0.65 39.95 0.26
C LEU A 12 -0.07 41.21 -0.23
N ALA A 13 -1.26 41.06 -0.81
CA ALA A 13 -2.03 42.16 -1.36
C ALA A 13 -2.44 43.15 -0.26
N GLY A 14 -2.25 44.45 -0.51
CA GLY A 14 -2.63 45.53 0.42
C GLY A 14 -1.62 45.83 1.53
N LEU A 15 -0.48 45.13 1.60
CA LEU A 15 0.59 45.44 2.54
C LEU A 15 1.48 46.58 2.01
N SER A 16 1.68 47.61 2.82
CA SER A 16 2.60 48.72 2.51
C SER A 16 4.08 48.34 2.68
N LYS A 17 4.37 47.24 3.39
CA LYS A 17 5.72 46.70 3.62
C LYS A 17 5.69 45.18 3.71
N LEU A 18 6.70 44.53 3.16
CA LEU A 18 6.85 43.07 3.24
C LEU A 18 7.16 42.63 4.69
N PRO A 19 6.55 41.54 5.18
CA PRO A 19 6.82 41.01 6.50
C PRO A 19 8.25 40.44 6.58
N SER A 20 8.87 40.55 7.75
CA SER A 20 10.17 39.93 8.04
C SER A 20 10.06 38.42 8.22
N VAL A 21 11.17 37.68 8.10
CA VAL A 21 11.18 36.21 8.26
C VAL A 21 10.55 35.73 9.58
N PRO A 22 10.82 36.34 10.75
CA PRO A 22 10.12 35.97 11.99
C PRO A 22 8.60 36.25 11.97
N GLN A 23 8.17 37.33 11.31
CA GLN A 23 6.74 37.64 11.15
C GLN A 23 6.04 36.63 10.24
N ILE A 24 6.72 36.21 9.17
CA ILE A 24 6.26 35.15 8.27
C ILE A 24 6.17 33.83 9.06
N ALA A 25 7.22 33.43 9.77
CA ALA A 25 7.24 32.18 10.54
C ALA A 25 6.15 32.12 11.62
N LYS A 26 5.91 33.23 12.33
CA LYS A 26 4.82 33.35 13.32
C LYS A 26 3.45 33.14 12.69
N ALA A 27 3.23 33.58 11.44
CA ALA A 27 1.95 33.37 10.76
C ALA A 27 1.63 31.88 10.52
N PHE A 28 2.65 31.01 10.41
CA PHE A 28 2.47 29.57 10.22
C PHE A 28 2.50 28.77 11.53
N CYS A 29 3.21 29.25 12.55
CA CYS A 29 3.45 28.51 13.79
C CYS A 29 3.70 29.47 14.96
N ASP A 30 2.80 29.49 15.94
CA ASP A 30 2.93 30.34 17.14
C ASP A 30 4.17 29.98 17.98
N ASP A 31 4.61 28.73 17.94
CA ASP A 31 5.83 28.25 18.62
C ASP A 31 7.12 28.79 17.95
N ALA A 32 7.04 29.43 16.78
CA ALA A 32 8.19 30.00 16.09
C ALA A 32 8.68 31.34 16.69
N VAL A 33 7.96 31.87 17.69
CA VAL A 33 8.32 33.11 18.36
C VAL A 33 9.68 32.97 19.07
N GLY A 34 10.58 33.93 18.84
CA GLY A 34 11.92 33.94 19.46
C GLY A 34 12.97 33.10 18.74
N LEU A 35 12.61 32.43 17.63
CA LEU A 35 13.59 31.74 16.79
C LEU A 35 14.44 32.75 16.00
N LYS A 36 15.75 32.49 15.96
CA LYS A 36 16.68 33.23 15.11
C LYS A 36 16.83 32.50 13.77
N PHE A 37 16.52 33.20 12.69
CA PHE A 37 16.69 32.71 11.33
C PHE A 37 18.01 33.20 10.75
N ASN A 38 18.75 32.31 10.10
CA ASN A 38 19.98 32.65 9.37
C ASN A 38 19.81 32.25 7.90
N PRO A 39 20.36 33.03 6.96
CA PRO A 39 20.26 32.69 5.54
C PRO A 39 21.01 31.39 5.25
N VAL A 40 20.39 30.52 4.46
CA VAL A 40 21.03 29.31 3.95
C VAL A 40 21.80 29.68 2.69
N LEU A 41 23.13 29.71 2.77
CA LEU A 41 24.01 30.20 1.70
C LEU A 41 24.67 29.09 0.88
N TYR A 42 24.45 27.83 1.25
CA TYR A 42 25.09 26.70 0.58
C TYR A 42 24.44 26.44 -0.80
N PRO A 43 25.20 26.42 -1.91
CA PRO A 43 24.62 26.33 -3.25
C PRO A 43 23.79 25.07 -3.53
N LYS A 44 24.04 23.96 -2.83
CA LYS A 44 23.26 22.71 -2.97
C LYS A 44 22.17 22.55 -1.91
N ALA A 45 21.91 23.58 -1.11
CA ALA A 45 20.93 23.48 -0.02
C ALA A 45 19.52 23.16 -0.52
N SER A 46 19.09 23.72 -1.66
CA SER A 46 17.77 23.44 -2.23
C SER A 46 17.60 21.95 -2.54
N GLN A 47 18.62 21.29 -3.10
CA GLN A 47 18.59 19.84 -3.37
C GLN A 47 18.47 19.04 -2.07
N MET A 48 19.22 19.42 -1.03
CA MET A 48 19.16 18.75 0.27
C MET A 48 17.81 18.94 0.98
N ILE A 49 17.20 20.12 0.87
CA ILE A 49 15.87 20.40 1.45
C ILE A 49 14.81 19.57 0.72
N VAL A 50 14.85 19.49 -0.61
CA VAL A 50 13.93 18.64 -1.37
C VAL A 50 14.11 17.17 -1.00
N SER A 51 15.34 16.66 -0.94
CA SER A 51 15.59 15.28 -0.50
C SER A 51 15.13 15.02 0.93
N TYR A 52 15.18 16.04 1.80
CA TYR A 52 14.62 15.96 3.14
C TYR A 52 13.09 16.02 3.16
N ASP A 53 12.44 16.82 2.32
CA ASP A 53 10.97 16.87 2.27
C ASP A 53 10.38 15.59 1.63
N GLU A 54 11.09 15.01 0.66
CA GLU A 54 10.65 13.82 -0.08
C GLU A 54 11.12 12.50 0.53
N HIS A 55 11.84 12.53 1.66
CA HIS A 55 12.42 11.30 2.25
C HIS A 55 11.38 10.21 2.58
N ASP A 56 10.14 10.62 2.85
CA ASP A 56 9.01 9.73 3.14
C ASP A 56 8.11 9.44 1.92
N VAL A 57 8.41 10.02 0.75
CA VAL A 57 7.66 9.77 -0.49
C VAL A 57 8.05 8.40 -1.03
N ASN A 58 7.25 7.39 -0.72
CA ASN A 58 7.43 6.06 -1.26
C ASN A 58 6.76 5.94 -2.64
N ASN A 59 7.55 5.59 -3.66
CA ASN A 59 7.07 5.34 -5.02
C ASN A 59 6.88 3.84 -5.32
N THR A 60 7.09 2.99 -4.31
CA THR A 60 6.99 1.54 -4.45
C THR A 60 6.01 0.98 -3.42
N PHE A 61 5.04 0.20 -3.87
CA PHE A 61 4.00 -0.37 -3.02
C PHE A 61 3.91 -1.87 -3.23
N LYS A 62 3.51 -2.55 -2.16
CA LYS A 62 3.25 -3.99 -2.16
C LYS A 62 1.94 -4.27 -1.47
N PHE A 63 1.13 -5.13 -2.08
CA PHE A 63 -0.19 -5.47 -1.59
C PHE A 63 -0.41 -6.98 -1.64
N GLY A 64 -1.00 -7.53 -0.58
CA GLY A 64 -1.45 -8.92 -0.59
C GLY A 64 -2.66 -9.09 -1.49
N VAL A 65 -2.77 -10.21 -2.18
CA VAL A 65 -4.01 -10.63 -2.85
C VAL A 65 -4.32 -12.04 -2.40
N ILE A 66 -5.47 -12.22 -1.74
CA ILE A 66 -5.92 -13.49 -1.19
C ILE A 66 -7.22 -13.88 -1.88
N TYR A 67 -7.26 -15.09 -2.42
CA TYR A 67 -8.49 -15.67 -2.95
C TYR A 67 -9.26 -16.36 -1.83
N GLN A 68 -10.52 -15.99 -1.62
CA GLN A 68 -11.42 -16.60 -0.66
C GLN A 68 -12.55 -17.33 -1.40
N LYS A 69 -12.51 -18.67 -1.35
CA LYS A 69 -13.57 -19.52 -1.88
C LYS A 69 -14.80 -19.48 -0.99
N ALA A 70 -15.93 -19.92 -1.53
CA ALA A 70 -17.19 -20.02 -0.80
C ALA A 70 -17.01 -20.74 0.54
N ARG A 71 -17.57 -20.15 1.60
CA ARG A 71 -17.59 -20.69 2.97
C ARG A 71 -16.24 -20.79 3.69
N GLN A 72 -15.13 -20.40 3.06
CA GLN A 72 -13.84 -20.36 3.75
C GLN A 72 -13.84 -19.25 4.80
N THR A 73 -13.49 -19.59 6.04
CA THR A 73 -13.48 -18.66 7.18
C THR A 73 -12.24 -18.80 8.06
N LEU A 74 -11.42 -19.82 7.82
CA LEU A 74 -10.19 -20.06 8.56
C LEU A 74 -8.97 -19.56 7.78
N GLU A 75 -7.96 -19.06 8.50
CA GLU A 75 -6.72 -18.57 7.89
C GLU A 75 -6.04 -19.62 7.00
N GLU A 76 -5.99 -20.87 7.46
CA GLU A 76 -5.42 -22.01 6.74
C GLU A 76 -6.14 -22.29 5.42
N GLU A 77 -7.45 -22.10 5.36
CA GLU A 77 -8.24 -22.28 4.14
C GLU A 77 -7.92 -21.17 3.12
N LEU A 78 -7.79 -19.93 3.59
CA LEU A 78 -7.50 -18.75 2.76
C LEU A 78 -6.13 -18.88 2.09
N PHE A 79 -5.09 -19.21 2.87
CA PHE A 79 -3.74 -19.39 2.32
C PHE A 79 -3.53 -20.75 1.66
N GLY A 80 -4.42 -21.73 1.88
CA GLY A 80 -4.33 -23.07 1.29
C GLY A 80 -4.76 -23.17 -0.18
N ASN A 81 -5.35 -22.12 -0.75
CA ASN A 81 -5.85 -22.14 -2.14
C ASN A 81 -4.70 -22.21 -3.17
N ASN A 82 -4.69 -23.23 -4.03
CA ASN A 82 -3.70 -23.41 -5.10
C ASN A 82 -4.25 -23.24 -6.51
N GLU A 83 -5.57 -23.22 -6.65
CA GLU A 83 -6.24 -23.11 -7.93
C GLU A 83 -6.79 -21.70 -8.12
N GLU A 84 -6.62 -21.17 -9.32
CA GLU A 84 -7.16 -19.89 -9.74
C GLU A 84 -8.39 -20.14 -10.63
N SER A 85 -9.54 -19.62 -10.22
CA SER A 85 -10.75 -19.67 -11.04
C SER A 85 -10.66 -18.70 -12.23
N PRO A 86 -11.47 -18.89 -13.29
CA PRO A 86 -11.54 -17.94 -14.40
C PRO A 86 -11.83 -16.51 -13.94
N ALA A 87 -12.76 -16.34 -12.99
CA ALA A 87 -13.11 -15.03 -12.43
C ALA A 87 -11.94 -14.39 -11.67
N PHE A 88 -11.16 -15.20 -10.93
CA PHE A 88 -9.99 -14.70 -10.23
C PHE A 88 -8.88 -14.29 -11.20
N LYS A 89 -8.64 -15.07 -12.27
CA LYS A 89 -7.68 -14.70 -13.32
C LYS A 89 -8.07 -13.41 -14.03
N GLU A 90 -9.33 -13.27 -14.43
CA GLU A 90 -9.88 -12.03 -15.02
C GLU A 90 -9.66 -10.83 -14.09
N PHE A 91 -9.85 -11.01 -12.78
CA PHE A 91 -9.58 -9.98 -11.80
C PHE A 91 -8.08 -9.66 -11.65
N LEU A 92 -7.19 -10.66 -11.68
CA LEU A 92 -5.75 -10.45 -11.64
C LEU A 92 -5.26 -9.65 -12.86
N ASP A 93 -5.80 -9.94 -14.05
CA ASP A 93 -5.50 -9.21 -15.28
C ASP A 93 -5.96 -7.74 -15.22
N LEU A 94 -7.01 -7.44 -14.45
CA LEU A 94 -7.45 -6.07 -14.17
C LEU A 94 -6.49 -5.32 -13.24
N LEU A 95 -5.82 -6.02 -12.32
CA LEU A 95 -4.89 -5.42 -11.36
C LEU A 95 -3.57 -5.00 -12.00
N GLY A 96 -3.09 -5.75 -12.99
CA GLY A 96 -1.82 -5.50 -13.64
C GLY A 96 -1.37 -6.63 -14.56
N ASP A 97 -0.13 -6.53 -15.01
CA ASP A 97 0.48 -7.51 -15.89
C ASP A 97 1.01 -8.70 -15.07
N THR A 98 0.73 -9.91 -15.54
CA THR A 98 1.43 -11.10 -15.02
C THR A 98 2.87 -11.10 -15.53
N ILE A 99 3.83 -11.02 -14.60
CA ILE A 99 5.27 -10.97 -14.90
C ILE A 99 5.97 -12.25 -14.42
N THR A 100 7.03 -12.65 -15.11
CA THR A 100 7.96 -13.68 -14.63
C THR A 100 8.93 -13.06 -13.63
N LEU A 101 9.13 -13.71 -12.48
CA LEU A 101 10.00 -13.22 -11.40
C LEU A 101 11.48 -13.38 -11.73
N GLN A 102 11.86 -14.46 -12.42
CA GLN A 102 13.25 -14.69 -12.82
C GLN A 102 13.77 -13.49 -13.63
N ASP A 103 14.86 -12.89 -13.14
CA ASP A 103 15.51 -11.74 -13.75
C ASP A 103 14.67 -10.45 -13.87
N PHE A 104 13.51 -10.37 -13.21
CA PHE A 104 12.65 -9.17 -13.19
C PHE A 104 13.42 -7.92 -12.72
N LYS A 105 13.24 -6.80 -13.41
CA LYS A 105 14.01 -5.56 -13.20
C LYS A 105 13.28 -4.46 -12.45
N GLY A 106 11.96 -4.59 -12.27
CA GLY A 106 11.16 -3.63 -11.52
C GLY A 106 11.22 -3.86 -10.00
N PHE A 107 10.41 -3.10 -9.26
CA PHE A 107 10.26 -3.25 -7.83
C PHE A 107 9.75 -4.65 -7.46
N ARG A 108 10.61 -5.45 -6.82
CA ARG A 108 10.32 -6.86 -6.50
C ARG A 108 9.43 -7.10 -5.28
N GLY A 109 9.08 -6.08 -4.50
CA GLY A 109 8.21 -6.26 -3.31
C GLY A 109 8.76 -7.15 -2.17
N GLY A 110 9.99 -7.66 -2.29
CA GLY A 110 10.54 -8.67 -1.39
C GLY A 110 10.45 -10.10 -1.93
N LEU A 111 9.94 -10.29 -3.15
CA LEU A 111 10.00 -11.55 -3.88
C LEU A 111 11.42 -11.84 -4.37
N ASP A 112 11.71 -13.13 -4.57
CA ASP A 112 12.95 -13.65 -5.11
C ASP A 112 12.91 -13.64 -6.63
N VAL A 113 13.87 -12.92 -7.22
CA VAL A 113 14.05 -12.79 -8.68
C VAL A 113 15.27 -13.56 -9.20
N THR A 114 15.91 -14.33 -8.32
CA THR A 114 17.20 -14.98 -8.56
C THR A 114 17.17 -16.51 -8.46
N HIS A 115 16.47 -17.07 -7.47
CA HIS A 115 16.50 -18.51 -7.19
C HIS A 115 15.11 -19.17 -7.21
N GLY A 116 14.06 -18.43 -7.60
CA GLY A 116 12.68 -18.95 -7.71
C GLY A 116 12.03 -19.37 -6.38
N GLN A 117 12.52 -18.89 -5.24
CA GLN A 117 12.02 -19.31 -3.92
C GLN A 117 10.65 -18.74 -3.54
N THR A 118 10.11 -17.81 -4.34
CA THR A 118 8.83 -17.13 -4.06
C THR A 118 7.85 -17.26 -5.21
N GLY A 119 7.94 -18.36 -5.96
CA GLY A 119 7.12 -18.61 -7.14
C GLY A 119 7.83 -18.22 -8.43
N VAL A 120 7.16 -18.50 -9.56
CA VAL A 120 7.69 -18.25 -10.91
C VAL A 120 7.20 -16.91 -11.46
N GLU A 121 6.00 -16.51 -11.06
CA GLU A 121 5.30 -15.34 -11.59
C GLU A 121 4.57 -14.58 -10.48
N SER A 122 4.22 -13.34 -10.78
CA SER A 122 3.44 -12.46 -9.92
C SER A 122 2.67 -11.46 -10.79
N VAL A 123 1.86 -10.60 -10.17
CA VAL A 123 1.16 -9.50 -10.85
C VAL A 123 1.83 -8.19 -10.46
N TYR A 124 2.09 -7.33 -11.45
CA TYR A 124 2.79 -6.07 -11.27
C TYR A 124 2.17 -4.98 -12.15
N THR A 125 2.19 -3.74 -11.70
CA THR A 125 1.79 -2.60 -12.52
C THR A 125 2.54 -1.33 -12.15
N ILE A 126 2.54 -0.36 -13.07
CA ILE A 126 2.96 1.02 -12.80
C ILE A 126 1.71 1.89 -12.88
N PHE A 127 1.33 2.50 -11.76
CA PHE A 127 0.18 3.40 -11.68
C PHE A 127 0.62 4.76 -11.18
N ARG A 128 0.45 5.80 -12.00
CA ARG A 128 0.84 7.20 -11.68
C ARG A 128 2.29 7.30 -11.18
N ASP A 129 3.22 6.73 -11.95
CA ASP A 129 4.66 6.69 -11.66
C ASP A 129 5.03 5.96 -10.36
N ARG A 130 4.13 5.10 -9.86
CA ARG A 130 4.36 4.25 -8.69
C ARG A 130 4.38 2.79 -9.12
N GLU A 131 5.42 2.08 -8.72
CA GLU A 131 5.53 0.64 -8.96
C GLU A 131 4.75 -0.12 -7.90
N ILE A 132 3.94 -1.10 -8.33
CA ILE A 132 3.09 -1.90 -7.45
C ILE A 132 3.36 -3.38 -7.70
N MET A 133 3.78 -4.08 -6.66
CA MET A 133 3.97 -5.53 -6.66
C MET A 133 2.85 -6.22 -5.88
N PHE A 134 2.17 -7.20 -6.46
CA PHE A 134 1.12 -7.95 -5.78
C PHE A 134 1.61 -9.30 -5.27
N HIS A 135 1.52 -9.52 -3.96
CA HIS A 135 1.74 -10.83 -3.36
C HIS A 135 0.48 -11.68 -3.52
N VAL A 136 0.33 -12.32 -4.68
CA VAL A 136 -0.82 -13.17 -4.99
C VAL A 136 -0.67 -14.53 -4.31
N SER A 137 -1.62 -14.89 -3.44
CA SER A 137 -1.54 -16.10 -2.61
C SER A 137 -1.36 -17.38 -3.42
N THR A 138 -2.06 -17.51 -4.56
CA THR A 138 -1.99 -18.67 -5.45
C THR A 138 -0.68 -18.78 -6.24
N LYS A 139 0.03 -17.66 -6.45
CA LYS A 139 1.31 -17.61 -7.17
C LYS A 139 2.52 -17.77 -6.25
N LEU A 140 2.33 -17.62 -4.94
CA LEU A 140 3.34 -17.92 -3.93
C LEU A 140 3.43 -19.45 -3.68
N PRO A 141 4.61 -19.97 -3.32
CA PRO A 141 4.81 -21.40 -3.12
C PRO A 141 3.85 -21.99 -2.09
N PHE A 142 3.32 -23.16 -2.41
CA PHE A 142 2.55 -23.98 -1.48
C PHE A 142 3.48 -24.99 -0.80
N THR A 143 3.35 -25.14 0.51
CA THR A 143 4.12 -26.12 1.27
C THR A 143 3.19 -27.21 1.79
N GLU A 144 3.33 -28.43 1.28
CA GLU A 144 2.55 -29.57 1.78
C GLU A 144 2.87 -29.85 3.26
N GLY A 145 1.83 -30.10 4.06
CA GLY A 145 1.97 -30.33 5.51
C GLY A 145 2.12 -29.08 6.37
N ASP A 146 2.27 -27.89 5.78
CA ASP A 146 2.28 -26.61 6.50
C ASP A 146 0.87 -25.98 6.50
N ALA A 147 0.06 -26.28 7.51
CA ALA A 147 -1.30 -25.74 7.61
C ALA A 147 -1.34 -24.20 7.63
N GLN A 148 -0.28 -23.54 8.13
CA GLN A 148 -0.23 -22.07 8.21
C GLN A 148 0.29 -21.43 6.92
N GLN A 149 0.80 -22.22 5.97
CA GLN A 149 1.41 -21.74 4.72
C GLN A 149 2.35 -20.56 4.95
N LEU A 150 3.34 -20.74 5.84
CA LEU A 150 4.24 -19.70 6.32
C LEU A 150 4.96 -18.96 5.18
N GLN A 151 5.25 -19.65 4.08
CA GLN A 151 5.86 -19.06 2.88
C GLN A 151 4.96 -18.02 2.22
N ARG A 152 3.64 -18.20 2.25
CA ARG A 152 2.67 -17.22 1.74
C ARG A 152 2.46 -16.11 2.76
N LYS A 153 2.26 -16.50 4.02
CA LYS A 153 2.00 -15.60 5.14
C LYS A 153 3.17 -14.64 5.42
N ARG A 154 4.43 -15.04 5.25
CA ARG A 154 5.59 -14.14 5.44
C ARG A 154 5.64 -12.98 4.44
N HIS A 155 5.02 -13.11 3.26
CA HIS A 155 4.94 -12.03 2.29
C HIS A 155 3.67 -11.21 2.55
N ILE A 156 2.50 -11.84 2.39
CA ILE A 156 1.20 -11.16 2.51
C ILE A 156 0.96 -10.62 3.91
N GLY A 157 1.29 -11.40 4.94
CA GLY A 157 1.15 -11.01 6.35
C GLY A 157 2.09 -9.89 6.78
N ASN A 158 3.07 -9.51 5.96
CA ASN A 158 3.97 -8.35 6.19
C ASN A 158 3.62 -7.15 5.30
N ASP A 159 2.52 -7.21 4.56
CA ASP A 159 1.96 -6.06 3.86
C ASP A 159 1.06 -5.24 4.79
N ILE A 160 0.81 -3.98 4.42
CA ILE A 160 -0.07 -3.07 5.17
C ILE A 160 -1.53 -3.25 4.75
N VAL A 161 -1.74 -3.45 3.45
CA VAL A 161 -3.06 -3.59 2.81
C VAL A 161 -3.11 -4.89 2.00
N ALA A 162 -4.23 -5.60 2.09
CA ALA A 162 -4.51 -6.76 1.27
C ALA A 162 -5.86 -6.66 0.56
N ILE A 163 -5.94 -7.25 -0.62
CA ILE A 163 -7.16 -7.43 -1.39
C ILE A 163 -7.67 -8.85 -1.13
N ILE A 164 -8.95 -8.98 -0.81
CA ILE A 164 -9.62 -10.26 -0.67
C ILE A 164 -10.56 -10.42 -1.87
N PHE A 165 -10.27 -11.37 -2.76
CA PHE A 165 -11.14 -11.66 -3.90
C PHE A 165 -12.14 -12.77 -3.53
N GLN A 166 -13.40 -12.59 -3.92
CA GLN A 166 -14.50 -13.52 -3.67
C GLN A 166 -15.32 -13.74 -4.93
N GLU A 167 -15.65 -15.00 -5.24
CA GLU A 167 -16.67 -15.32 -6.25
C GLU A 167 -18.08 -15.33 -5.65
N GLU A 168 -18.19 -15.85 -4.44
CA GLU A 168 -19.44 -15.87 -3.68
C GLU A 168 -19.35 -14.95 -2.47
N ASN A 169 -20.47 -14.33 -2.12
CA ASN A 169 -20.55 -13.49 -0.93
C ASN A 169 -20.25 -14.29 0.34
N THR A 170 -18.99 -14.26 0.77
CA THR A 170 -18.49 -14.97 1.93
C THR A 170 -18.14 -13.94 3.00
N PRO A 171 -18.56 -14.11 4.27
CA PRO A 171 -18.17 -13.20 5.33
C PRO A 171 -16.64 -13.10 5.44
N PHE A 172 -16.13 -11.88 5.58
CA PHE A 172 -14.72 -11.64 5.85
C PHE A 172 -14.59 -10.59 6.95
N VAL A 173 -13.78 -10.89 7.96
CA VAL A 173 -13.38 -9.92 8.99
C VAL A 173 -11.86 -9.93 9.16
N PRO A 174 -11.24 -8.77 9.46
CA PRO A 174 -9.78 -8.68 9.62
C PRO A 174 -9.17 -9.64 10.64
N ASP A 175 -9.95 -10.13 11.59
CA ASP A 175 -9.49 -11.06 12.64
C ASP A 175 -9.28 -12.49 12.11
N MET A 176 -9.78 -12.80 10.90
CA MET A 176 -9.53 -14.09 10.23
C MET A 176 -8.07 -14.31 9.86
N ILE A 177 -7.28 -13.24 9.69
CA ILE A 177 -5.86 -13.32 9.33
C ILE A 177 -5.01 -12.72 10.46
N ALA A 178 -4.24 -13.56 11.14
CA ALA A 178 -3.36 -13.14 12.21
C ALA A 178 -2.08 -12.47 11.66
N SER A 179 -2.07 -11.14 11.65
CA SER A 179 -0.91 -10.32 11.31
C SER A 179 -0.83 -9.04 12.17
N ASN A 180 0.40 -8.61 12.44
CA ASN A 180 0.71 -7.32 13.07
C ASN A 180 0.86 -6.17 12.05
N PHE A 181 0.97 -6.49 10.76
CA PHE A 181 1.23 -5.52 9.69
C PHE A 181 -0.01 -5.25 8.83
N LEU A 182 -0.88 -6.25 8.62
CA LEU A 182 -2.11 -6.06 7.86
C LEU A 182 -3.13 -5.27 8.67
N HIS A 183 -3.41 -4.05 8.22
CA HIS A 183 -4.31 -3.12 8.89
C HIS A 183 -5.58 -2.84 8.09
N ALA A 184 -5.53 -2.88 6.76
CA ALA A 184 -6.68 -2.59 5.90
C ALA A 184 -6.86 -3.64 4.81
N TYR A 185 -8.12 -3.87 4.46
CA TYR A 185 -8.54 -4.88 3.50
C TYR A 185 -9.56 -4.31 2.53
N ILE A 186 -9.37 -4.60 1.26
CA ILE A 186 -10.33 -4.30 0.19
C ILE A 186 -10.92 -5.63 -0.26
N VAL A 187 -12.17 -5.87 0.05
CA VAL A 187 -12.85 -7.09 -0.39
C VAL A 187 -13.57 -6.79 -1.71
N VAL A 188 -13.22 -7.56 -2.74
CA VAL A 188 -13.75 -7.46 -4.10
C VAL A 188 -14.50 -8.74 -4.39
N GLN A 189 -15.81 -8.64 -4.58
CA GLN A 189 -16.66 -9.77 -4.92
C GLN A 189 -17.09 -9.68 -6.38
N ALA A 190 -16.86 -10.72 -7.18
CA ALA A 190 -17.41 -10.80 -8.53
C ALA A 190 -18.94 -10.93 -8.49
N GLU A 191 -19.64 -10.17 -9.34
CA GLU A 191 -21.09 -10.29 -9.51
C GLU A 191 -21.47 -10.92 -10.85
N ASN A 192 -20.80 -10.52 -11.94
CA ASN A 192 -21.06 -11.02 -13.30
C ASN A 192 -19.76 -11.48 -14.00
N PRO A 193 -19.02 -12.47 -13.45
CA PRO A 193 -17.75 -12.90 -14.01
C PRO A 193 -17.90 -13.50 -15.42
N GLY A 194 -16.91 -13.26 -16.29
CA GLY A 194 -16.87 -13.84 -17.64
C GLY A 194 -17.95 -13.33 -18.61
N THR A 195 -18.56 -12.18 -18.31
CA THR A 195 -19.46 -11.46 -19.23
C THR A 195 -18.69 -10.39 -20.01
N GLU A 196 -19.29 -9.78 -21.04
CA GLU A 196 -18.65 -8.66 -21.76
C GLU A 196 -18.37 -7.45 -20.85
N THR A 197 -19.11 -7.33 -19.75
CA THR A 197 -18.98 -6.25 -18.77
C THR A 197 -18.93 -6.83 -17.36
N PRO A 198 -17.78 -7.41 -16.94
CA PRO A 198 -17.66 -7.95 -15.60
C PRO A 198 -17.84 -6.83 -14.56
N SER A 199 -18.64 -7.11 -13.53
CA SER A 199 -18.92 -6.17 -12.46
C SER A 199 -18.48 -6.74 -11.11
N TYR A 200 -18.03 -5.84 -10.24
CA TYR A 200 -17.50 -6.19 -8.92
C TYR A 200 -18.15 -5.33 -7.83
N LYS A 201 -18.53 -6.00 -6.75
CA LYS A 201 -18.93 -5.35 -5.51
C LYS A 201 -17.73 -5.17 -4.59
N VAL A 202 -17.44 -3.93 -4.23
CA VAL A 202 -16.27 -3.58 -3.42
C VAL A 202 -16.70 -3.12 -2.02
N ARG A 203 -16.07 -3.66 -0.98
CA ARG A 203 -16.24 -3.23 0.41
C ARG A 203 -14.89 -3.10 1.09
N ARG A 204 -14.81 -2.22 2.10
CA ARG A 204 -13.58 -1.95 2.86
C ARG A 204 -13.76 -2.41 4.30
N THR A 205 -12.73 -3.03 4.87
CA THR A 205 -12.68 -3.36 6.29
C THR A 205 -11.27 -3.18 6.82
N ALA A 206 -11.12 -2.82 8.09
CA ALA A 206 -9.84 -2.50 8.69
C ALA A 206 -9.81 -2.88 10.17
N ARG A 207 -8.61 -3.16 10.70
CA ARG A 207 -8.42 -3.40 12.13
C ARG A 207 -8.47 -2.07 12.89
N TRP A 208 -9.45 -1.93 13.78
CA TRP A 208 -9.48 -0.86 14.77
C TRP A 208 -8.57 -1.25 15.95
N ARG A 209 -7.26 -1.10 15.79
CA ARG A 209 -6.34 -1.11 16.94
C ARG A 209 -5.58 0.20 16.96
N ASN A 210 -5.89 1.04 17.96
CA ASN A 210 -5.09 2.12 18.57
C ASN A 210 -3.94 2.79 17.77
N TRP A 211 -4.09 3.01 16.46
CA TRP A 211 -3.31 4.02 15.77
C TRP A 211 -4.11 5.30 15.85
N GLY A 212 -3.58 6.30 16.57
CA GLY A 212 -4.14 7.65 16.55
C GLY A 212 -4.37 8.10 15.11
N ALA A 213 -5.36 8.96 14.91
CA ALA A 213 -6.00 9.34 13.64
C ALA A 213 -5.11 9.83 12.46
N GLN A 214 -3.78 9.66 12.50
CA GLN A 214 -2.83 10.12 11.49
C GLN A 214 -2.48 9.10 10.41
N ALA A 215 -2.63 7.78 10.62
CA ALA A 215 -2.18 6.78 9.63
C ALA A 215 -3.11 6.64 8.40
N LEU A 216 -4.38 7.06 8.50
CA LEU A 216 -5.34 6.96 7.39
C LEU A 216 -5.21 8.11 6.37
N HIS A 217 -4.51 9.19 6.71
CA HIS A 217 -4.39 10.35 5.83
C HIS A 217 -3.38 10.16 4.69
N THR A 218 -2.44 9.21 4.82
CA THR A 218 -1.37 8.99 3.84
C THR A 218 -1.77 8.01 2.72
N PHE A 219 -2.83 7.23 2.90
CA PHE A 219 -3.28 6.23 1.92
C PHE A 219 -4.55 6.63 1.14
N TRP A 220 -5.12 7.80 1.43
CA TRP A 220 -6.36 8.27 0.82
C TRP A 220 -6.29 9.74 0.40
N ILE A 221 -5.29 10.09 -0.42
CA ILE A 221 -5.32 11.26 -1.34
C ILE A 221 -4.58 10.87 -2.62
#